data_AF-A0A356Z9A3-F1
#
_entry.id   AF-A0A356Z9A3-F1
#
_cell.length_a   1.000
_cell.length_b   1.000
_cell.length_c   1.000
_cell.angle_alpha   90.00
_cell.angle_beta   90.00
_cell.angle_gamma   90.00
#
_symmetry.space_group_name_H-M   'P 1'
#
loop_
_entity.id
_entity.type
_entity.pdbx_description
1 polymer ?
#
loop_
_entity_poly.entity_id
_entity_poly.type
_entity_poly.pdbx_seq_one_letter_code
_entity_poly.pdbx_strand_id
1 'polypeptide(L)'
;PSPSNPGEFDYPAYLARRDVFYILTVKNDKDLSLVKPQPVWQSWITASRVKGEQAFAAVLPDQEAAILSGMLLGKIDEIDPESNIDFQKTGIFHVFSVSGLHIGF
;
A
#
# COMPACT_ATOMS: atom_id res chain seq x y z
N PRO A 1 -6.25 -21.74 -3.35
CA PRO A 1 -7.19 -22.86 -3.12
C PRO A 1 -8.49 -22.65 -3.91
N SER A 2 -8.94 -23.66 -4.65
CA SER A 2 -10.24 -23.63 -5.33
C SER A 2 -11.38 -23.70 -4.31
N PRO A 3 -12.52 -23.04 -4.57
CA PRO A 3 -13.68 -23.07 -3.67
C PRO A 3 -14.15 -24.51 -3.45
N SER A 4 -14.48 -24.82 -2.19
CA SER A 4 -14.85 -26.17 -1.72
C SER A 4 -16.33 -26.29 -1.38
N ASN A 5 -17.00 -25.17 -1.11
CA ASN A 5 -18.44 -25.12 -0.84
C ASN A 5 -19.22 -24.44 -1.99
N PRO A 6 -20.44 -24.90 -2.31
CA PRO A 6 -21.32 -24.22 -3.26
C PRO A 6 -21.62 -22.78 -2.80
N GLY A 7 -21.32 -21.80 -3.65
CA GLY A 7 -21.50 -20.36 -3.34
C GLY A 7 -20.32 -19.69 -2.62
N GLU A 8 -19.25 -20.43 -2.34
CA GLU A 8 -18.02 -19.88 -1.78
C GLU A 8 -17.31 -18.96 -2.79
N PHE A 9 -16.69 -17.90 -2.28
CA PHE A 9 -15.95 -16.95 -3.10
C PHE A 9 -14.72 -17.60 -3.74
N ASP A 10 -14.67 -17.60 -5.07
CA ASP A 10 -13.54 -18.12 -5.84
C ASP A 10 -12.42 -17.08 -5.92
N TYR A 11 -11.55 -17.07 -4.90
CA TYR A 11 -10.43 -16.14 -4.84
C TYR A 11 -9.42 -16.32 -6.00
N PRO A 12 -9.04 -17.55 -6.41
CA PRO A 12 -8.24 -17.74 -7.62
C PRO A 12 -8.87 -17.14 -8.89
N ALA A 13 -10.16 -17.38 -9.15
CA ALA A 13 -10.82 -16.84 -10.34
C ALA A 13 -10.94 -15.31 -10.30
N TYR A 14 -11.14 -14.73 -9.11
CA TYR A 14 -11.10 -13.29 -8.91
C TYR A 14 -9.72 -12.68 -9.24
N LEU A 15 -8.64 -13.29 -8.75
CA LEU A 15 -7.27 -12.83 -9.02
C LEU A 15 -6.89 -12.98 -10.49
N ALA A 16 -7.28 -14.09 -11.13
CA ALA A 16 -7.05 -14.30 -12.55
C ALA A 16 -7.72 -13.23 -13.43
N ARG A 17 -8.90 -12.73 -13.04
CA ARG A 17 -9.57 -11.59 -13.70
C ARG A 17 -8.86 -10.26 -13.50
N ARG A 18 -7.88 -10.19 -12.60
CA ARG A 18 -7.01 -9.02 -12.35
C ARG A 18 -5.58 -9.26 -12.83
N ASP A 19 -5.37 -10.25 -13.70
CA ASP A 19 -4.06 -10.64 -14.24
C ASP A 19 -3.03 -11.07 -13.17
N VAL A 20 -3.51 -11.56 -12.02
CA VAL A 20 -2.67 -12.09 -10.94
C VAL A 20 -2.73 -13.62 -10.95
N PHE A 21 -1.62 -14.26 -11.34
CA PHE A 21 -1.54 -15.72 -11.48
C PHE A 21 -0.72 -16.42 -10.40
N TYR A 22 0.17 -15.69 -9.73
CA TYR A 22 1.07 -16.23 -8.73
C TYR A 22 1.10 -15.35 -7.49
N ILE A 23 1.04 -15.99 -6.31
CA ILE A 23 1.30 -15.35 -5.02
C ILE A 23 2.52 -16.04 -4.45
N LEU A 24 3.55 -15.25 -4.14
CA LEU A 24 4.79 -15.73 -3.54
C LEU A 24 4.88 -15.18 -2.13
N THR A 25 5.23 -16.04 -1.18
CA THR A 25 5.48 -15.64 0.20
C THR A 25 6.88 -16.06 0.59
N VAL A 26 7.69 -15.10 1.00
CA VAL A 26 9.06 -15.32 1.43
C VAL A 26 9.11 -15.21 2.94
N LYS A 27 9.68 -16.23 3.60
CA LYS A 27 9.72 -16.31 5.08
C LYS A 27 10.96 -15.65 5.68
N ASN A 28 12.10 -15.70 4.98
CA ASN A 28 13.35 -15.10 5.43
C ASN A 28 13.91 -14.18 4.34
N ASP A 29 14.44 -13.05 4.77
CA ASP A 29 15.16 -12.08 3.95
C ASP A 29 16.38 -12.68 3.23
N LYS A 30 17.09 -13.61 3.88
CA LYS A 30 18.26 -14.31 3.32
C LYS A 30 17.98 -15.14 2.07
N ASP A 31 16.72 -15.48 1.83
CA ASP A 31 16.30 -16.26 0.66
C ASP A 31 16.10 -15.36 -0.57
N LEU A 32 16.26 -14.04 -0.43
CA LEU A 32 16.19 -13.07 -1.52
C LEU A 32 17.59 -12.73 -2.03
N SER A 33 17.73 -12.75 -3.35
CA SER A 33 18.92 -12.20 -4.02
C SER A 33 18.48 -11.21 -5.09
N LEU A 34 19.20 -10.09 -5.20
CA LEU A 34 18.92 -9.08 -6.20
C LEU A 34 19.46 -9.55 -7.56
N VAL A 35 18.56 -10.06 -8.41
CA VAL A 35 18.93 -10.55 -9.75
C VAL A 35 19.21 -9.39 -10.71
N LYS A 36 18.53 -8.26 -10.55
CA LYS A 36 18.73 -7.06 -11.37
C LYS A 36 18.40 -5.80 -10.55
N PRO A 37 19.25 -4.76 -10.58
CA PRO A 37 18.92 -3.49 -9.95
C PRO A 37 17.72 -2.84 -10.65
N GLN A 38 16.90 -2.16 -9.86
CA GLN A 38 15.74 -1.44 -10.38
C GLN A 38 16.20 -0.28 -11.28
N PRO A 39 15.42 0.10 -12.30
CA PRO A 39 15.66 1.30 -13.08
C PRO A 39 15.84 2.52 -12.16
N VAL A 40 16.78 3.40 -12.52
CA VAL A 40 17.15 4.56 -11.69
C VAL A 40 15.93 5.40 -11.31
N TRP A 41 15.00 5.63 -12.24
CA TRP A 41 13.80 6.42 -11.98
C TRP A 41 12.90 5.82 -10.87
N GLN A 42 12.80 4.49 -10.77
CA GLN A 42 12.04 3.84 -9.69
C GLN A 42 12.70 4.06 -8.33
N SER A 43 14.03 3.93 -8.27
CA SER A 43 14.79 4.23 -7.06
C SER A 43 14.62 5.69 -6.62
N TRP A 44 14.54 6.63 -7.56
CA TRP A 44 14.30 8.04 -7.26
C TRP A 44 12.90 8.30 -6.71
N ILE A 45 11.87 7.64 -7.25
CA ILE A 45 10.50 7.72 -6.71
C ILE A 45 10.46 7.20 -5.29
N THR A 46 11.01 6.00 -5.05
CA THR A 46 11.07 5.40 -3.72
C THR A 46 11.83 6.28 -2.73
N ALA A 47 12.98 6.81 -3.12
CA ALA A 47 13.77 7.71 -2.28
C ALA A 47 13.01 9.02 -1.97
N SER A 48 12.29 9.57 -2.95
CA SER A 48 11.49 10.78 -2.78
C SER A 48 10.33 10.56 -1.80
N ARG A 49 9.68 9.39 -1.88
CA ARG A 49 8.62 9.00 -0.95
C ARG A 49 9.14 8.94 0.49
N VAL A 50 10.24 8.20 0.71
CA VAL A 50 10.88 8.08 2.03
C VAL A 50 11.31 9.44 2.58
N LYS A 51 11.86 10.30 1.73
CA LYS A 51 12.26 11.66 2.14
C LYS A 51 11.05 12.52 2.53
N GLY A 52 9.93 12.39 1.81
CA GLY A 52 8.68 13.07 2.16
C GLY A 52 8.15 12.64 3.51
N GLU A 53 8.11 11.33 3.77
CA GLU A 53 7.69 10.77 5.07
C GLU A 53 8.55 11.31 6.21
N GLN A 54 9.87 11.29 6.04
CA GLN A 54 10.81 11.82 7.04
C GLN A 54 10.62 13.33 7.27
N ALA A 55 10.32 14.10 6.21
CA ALA A 55 10.06 15.52 6.34
C ALA A 55 8.78 15.81 7.12
N PHE A 56 7.72 15.02 6.90
CA PHE A 56 6.47 15.16 7.67
C PHE A 56 6.66 14.78 9.13
N ALA A 57 7.28 13.63 9.40
CA ALA A 57 7.57 13.17 10.75
C ALA A 57 8.47 14.13 11.55
N ALA A 58 9.31 14.91 10.88
CA ALA A 58 10.19 15.88 11.54
C ALA A 58 9.48 17.19 11.96
N VAL A 59 8.32 17.50 11.37
CA VAL A 59 7.67 18.83 11.50
C VAL A 59 6.25 18.73 12.07
N LEU A 60 5.60 17.57 11.97
CA LEU A 60 4.23 17.34 12.40
C LEU A 60 4.19 16.31 13.55
N PRO A 61 3.17 16.36 14.42
CA PRO A 61 2.90 15.25 15.33
C PRO A 61 2.48 13.99 14.56
N ASP A 62 2.64 12.83 15.20
CA ASP A 62 2.56 11.51 14.55
C ASP A 62 1.24 11.29 13.80
N GLN A 63 0.11 11.72 14.37
CA GLN A 63 -1.21 11.53 13.77
C GLN A 63 -1.37 12.36 12.49
N GLU A 64 -0.97 13.63 12.50
CA GLU A 64 -1.03 14.52 11.35
C GLU A 64 -0.02 14.10 10.27
N ALA A 65 1.18 13.65 10.66
CA ALA A 65 2.17 13.10 9.75
C ALA A 65 1.65 11.85 9.03
N ALA A 66 0.97 10.95 9.74
CA ALA A 66 0.35 9.76 9.17
C ALA A 66 -0.77 10.10 8.19
N ILE A 67 -1.66 11.03 8.55
CA ILE A 67 -2.74 11.49 7.67
C ILE A 67 -2.17 12.11 6.38
N LEU A 68 -1.20 13.03 6.51
CA LEU A 68 -0.60 13.71 5.36
C LEU A 68 0.19 12.74 4.46
N SER A 69 0.87 11.75 5.05
CA SER A 69 1.54 10.67 4.31
C SER A 69 0.54 9.76 3.59
N GLY A 70 -0.59 9.45 4.22
CA GLY A 70 -1.71 8.75 3.57
C GLY A 70 -2.25 9.52 2.37
N MET A 71 -2.42 10.84 2.50
CA MET A 71 -2.95 11.69 1.44
C MET A 71 -1.95 11.83 0.29
N LEU A 72 -0.71 12.24 0.55
CA LEU A 72 0.23 12.62 -0.52
C LEU A 72 1.06 11.46 -1.04
N LEU A 73 1.33 10.45 -0.20
CA LEU A 73 2.27 9.36 -0.49
C LEU A 73 1.58 7.99 -0.51
N GLY A 74 0.25 7.95 -0.32
CA GLY A 74 -0.56 6.73 -0.31
C GLY A 74 -0.22 5.76 0.83
N LYS A 75 0.43 6.24 1.90
CA LYS A 75 0.85 5.41 3.03
C LYS A 75 -0.19 5.44 4.15
N ILE A 76 -1.15 4.53 4.08
CA ILE A 76 -2.29 4.46 5.02
C ILE A 76 -2.05 3.53 6.22
N ASP A 77 -0.96 2.77 6.20
CA ASP A 77 -0.65 1.76 7.22
C ASP A 77 -0.30 2.36 8.60
N GLU A 78 0.05 3.66 8.62
CA GLU A 78 0.43 4.40 9.84
C GLU A 78 -0.75 5.19 10.44
N ILE A 79 -1.91 5.20 9.79
CA ILE A 79 -3.11 5.87 10.31
C ILE A 79 -3.75 4.99 11.39
N ASP A 80 -4.00 5.60 12.55
CA ASP A 80 -4.66 4.92 13.68
C ASP A 80 -5.98 4.24 13.27
N PRO A 81 -6.25 2.99 13.72
CA PRO A 81 -7.44 2.24 13.33
C PRO A 81 -8.78 2.93 13.62
N GLU A 82 -8.91 3.67 14.72
CA GLU A 82 -10.14 4.39 15.04
C GLU A 82 -10.35 5.55 14.05
N SER A 83 -9.28 6.29 13.75
CA SER A 83 -9.30 7.36 12.74
C SER A 83 -9.66 6.81 11.35
N ASN A 84 -9.11 5.64 10.99
CA ASN A 84 -9.43 4.96 9.73
C ASN A 84 -10.92 4.60 9.62
N ILE A 85 -11.52 4.09 10.71
CA ILE A 85 -12.95 3.78 10.78
C ILE A 85 -13.78 5.06 10.59
N ASP A 86 -13.39 6.16 11.21
CA ASP A 86 -14.11 7.43 11.10
C ASP A 86 -13.99 8.06 9.70
N PHE A 87 -12.83 7.93 9.04
CA PHE A 87 -12.67 8.32 7.63
C PHE A 87 -13.50 7.45 6.68
N GLN A 88 -13.70 6.16 6.99
CA GLN A 88 -14.59 5.30 6.22
C GLN A 88 -16.06 5.70 6.41
N LYS A 89 -16.50 5.96 7.65
CA LYS A 89 -17.88 6.39 7.96
C LYS A 89 -18.24 7.72 7.30
N THR A 90 -17.30 8.66 7.28
CA THR A 90 -17.49 10.00 6.68
C THR A 90 -17.30 10.01 5.16
N GLY A 91 -16.87 8.89 4.58
CA GLY A 91 -16.56 8.78 3.16
C GLY A 91 -15.24 9.45 2.77
N ILE A 92 -14.51 10.11 3.66
CA ILE A 92 -13.23 10.80 3.39
C ILE A 92 -12.14 9.84 2.89
N PHE A 93 -12.30 8.54 3.13
CA PHE A 93 -11.35 7.52 2.70
C PHE A 93 -10.98 7.56 1.20
N HIS A 94 -11.89 8.00 0.33
CA HIS A 94 -11.60 8.15 -1.11
C HIS A 94 -10.49 9.18 -1.40
N VAL A 95 -10.30 10.18 -0.53
CA VAL A 95 -9.27 11.23 -0.70
C VAL A 95 -7.86 10.65 -0.60
N PHE A 96 -7.65 9.63 0.24
CA PHE A 96 -6.39 8.90 0.31
C PHE A 96 -6.13 8.07 -0.98
N SER A 97 -7.21 7.54 -1.57
CA SER A 97 -7.14 6.67 -2.75
C SER A 97 -6.88 7.42 -4.06
N VAL A 98 -7.33 8.68 -4.17
CA VAL A 98 -7.14 9.51 -5.37
C VAL A 98 -5.75 10.15 -5.41
N SER A 99 -5.18 10.44 -4.25
CA SER A 99 -4.01 11.31 -4.12
C SER A 99 -2.66 10.57 -4.11
N GLY A 100 -2.63 9.28 -3.75
CA GLY A 100 -1.39 8.48 -3.69
C GLY A 100 -1.48 7.06 -4.27
N LEU A 101 -2.66 6.42 -4.24
CA LEU A 101 -2.81 5.03 -4.69
C LEU A 101 -2.77 4.87 -6.22
N HIS A 102 -3.08 5.94 -6.98
CA HIS A 102 -3.07 5.92 -8.44
C HIS A 102 -1.68 5.93 -9.09
N ILE A 103 -0.62 6.24 -8.34
CA ILE A 103 0.77 6.26 -8.84
C ILE A 103 1.46 4.90 -8.58
N GLY A 104 0.77 3.96 -7.93
CA GLY A 104 1.30 2.65 -7.53
C GLY A 104 0.95 1.46 -8.44
N PHE A 105 0.35 1.68 -9.62
CA PHE A 105 0.04 0.63 -10.59
C PHE A 105 0.69 0.90 -11.94
#